data_AF-A0A4V1V1T6-F1
#
_entry.id   AF-A0A4V1V1T6-F1
#
_cell.length_a   1.000
_cell.length_b   1.000
_cell.length_c   1.000
_cell.angle_alpha   90.00
_cell.angle_beta   90.00
_cell.angle_gamma   90.00
#
_symmetry.space_group_name_H-M   'P 1'
#
loop_
_entity.id
_entity.type
_entity.pdbx_description
1 polymer ?
#
loop_
_entity_poly.entity_id
_entity_poly.type
_entity_poly.pdbx_seq_one_letter_code
_entity_poly.pdbx_strand_id
1 'polypeptide(L)'
;MEPIPLDLVKYISGNSGRAWRDTQDAWFEKNLTADARDEAWGVVDRASLLTSGRFLDSNYLSPSASILMWSDDTDVHIEWENGDKLINGELAWSAVRGHFSLPRAIFVGEVRAFHSRLFEQMTSRIEQVVAGALNPDIHIDLPGLIAANEQRRDEAAQALEKRPQASWDEIRAALLTISSDTRPGAM
;
A
#
# COMPACT_ATOMS: atom_id res chain seq x y z
N MET A 1 3.76 0.69 9.88
CA MET A 1 3.20 1.86 9.18
C MET A 1 3.20 3.04 10.11
N GLU A 2 3.52 4.22 9.59
CA GLU A 2 3.45 5.46 10.35
C GLU A 2 1.98 5.89 10.51
N PRO A 3 1.55 6.28 11.72
CA PRO A 3 0.21 6.79 11.97
C PRO A 3 -0.08 8.02 11.12
N ILE A 4 -1.26 8.03 10.50
CA ILE A 4 -1.78 9.18 9.77
C ILE A 4 -2.37 10.15 10.81
N PRO A 5 -1.98 11.44 10.78
CA PRO A 5 -2.61 12.46 11.59
C PRO A 5 -4.14 12.51 11.36
N LEU A 6 -4.91 12.63 12.44
CA LEU A 6 -6.37 12.57 12.41
C LEU A 6 -7.01 13.56 11.42
N ASP A 7 -6.41 14.75 11.25
CA ASP A 7 -6.89 15.77 10.32
C ASP A 7 -6.77 15.35 8.84
N LEU A 8 -5.90 14.38 8.54
CA LEU A 8 -5.64 13.89 7.19
C LEU A 8 -6.45 12.64 6.83
N VAL A 9 -7.03 11.94 7.82
CA VAL A 9 -7.78 10.68 7.61
C VAL A 9 -8.93 10.85 6.59
N LYS A 10 -9.59 12.01 6.59
CA LYS A 10 -10.68 12.32 5.64
C LYS A 10 -10.26 12.25 4.16
N TYR A 11 -8.98 12.44 3.85
CA TYR A 11 -8.44 12.41 2.49
C TYR A 11 -8.04 11.01 2.02
N ILE A 12 -8.04 10.01 2.91
CA ILE A 12 -7.62 8.64 2.57
C ILE A 12 -8.72 7.59 2.77
N SER A 13 -9.52 7.72 3.83
CA SER A 13 -10.48 6.71 4.28
C SER A 13 -11.89 6.91 3.71
N GLY A 14 -12.57 5.80 3.44
CA GLY A 14 -13.98 5.72 3.09
C GLY A 14 -14.36 6.52 1.84
N ASN A 15 -15.63 6.95 1.81
CA ASN A 15 -16.17 7.71 0.68
C ASN A 15 -15.51 9.10 0.53
N SER A 16 -15.09 9.73 1.63
CA SER A 16 -14.41 11.02 1.58
C SER A 16 -13.02 10.90 0.94
N GLY A 17 -12.28 9.84 1.24
CA GLY A 17 -11.00 9.56 0.59
C GLY A 17 -11.14 9.22 -0.89
N ARG A 18 -12.25 8.57 -1.29
CA ARG A 18 -12.57 8.35 -2.71
C ARG A 18 -12.88 9.67 -3.42
N ALA A 19 -13.82 10.44 -2.89
CA ALA A 19 -14.17 11.75 -3.45
C ALA A 19 -12.95 12.67 -3.52
N TRP A 20 -12.02 12.55 -2.57
CA TRP A 20 -10.75 13.25 -2.61
C TRP A 20 -9.88 12.86 -3.80
N ARG A 21 -9.75 11.57 -4.12
CA ARG A 21 -8.98 11.13 -5.29
C ARG A 21 -9.58 11.69 -6.59
N ASP A 22 -10.91 11.63 -6.72
CA ASP A 22 -11.60 12.23 -7.87
C ASP A 22 -11.35 13.76 -7.95
N THR A 23 -11.31 14.43 -6.80
CA THR A 23 -10.99 15.86 -6.69
C THR A 23 -9.54 16.16 -7.11
N GLN A 24 -8.59 15.33 -6.67
CA GLN A 24 -7.19 15.43 -7.03
C GLN A 24 -6.97 15.23 -8.53
N ASP A 25 -7.58 14.21 -9.12
CA ASP A 25 -7.48 13.91 -10.55
C ASP A 25 -8.04 15.08 -11.38
N ALA A 26 -9.23 15.59 -11.03
CA ALA A 26 -9.81 16.74 -11.70
C ALA A 26 -8.98 18.01 -11.55
N TRP A 27 -8.42 18.26 -10.35
CA TRP A 27 -7.50 19.39 -10.13
C TRP A 27 -6.26 19.27 -10.99
N PHE A 28 -5.68 18.07 -11.08
CA PHE A 28 -4.48 17.81 -11.86
C PHE A 28 -4.71 18.02 -13.35
N GLU A 29 -5.79 17.48 -13.91
CA GLU A 29 -6.17 17.69 -15.31
C GLU A 29 -6.37 19.17 -15.64
N LYS A 30 -7.05 19.93 -14.76
CA LYS A 30 -7.27 21.37 -14.92
C LYS A 30 -5.96 22.16 -14.91
N ASN A 31 -5.00 21.78 -14.09
CA ASN A 31 -3.75 22.52 -13.87
C ASN A 31 -2.58 22.00 -14.72
N LEU A 32 -2.79 20.97 -15.56
CA LEU A 32 -1.79 20.43 -16.47
C LEU A 32 -1.61 21.31 -17.73
N THR A 33 -1.22 22.57 -17.53
CA THR A 33 -0.84 23.47 -18.62
C THR A 33 0.66 23.38 -18.91
N ALA A 34 1.11 23.80 -20.09
CA ALA A 34 2.53 23.75 -20.46
C ALA A 34 3.44 24.54 -19.49
N ASP A 35 2.95 25.66 -18.96
CA ASP A 35 3.72 26.56 -18.10
C ASP A 35 3.67 26.18 -16.61
N ALA A 36 2.62 25.45 -16.16
CA ALA A 36 2.43 25.06 -14.76
C ALA A 36 2.66 23.57 -14.49
N ARG A 37 3.08 22.80 -15.51
CA ARG A 37 3.19 21.33 -15.44
C ARG A 37 4.03 20.85 -14.26
N ASP A 38 5.25 21.37 -14.11
CA ASP A 38 6.18 20.91 -13.07
C ASP A 38 5.68 21.23 -11.66
N GLU A 39 5.01 22.38 -11.50
CA GLU A 39 4.38 22.75 -10.23
C GLU A 39 3.18 21.84 -9.91
N ALA A 40 2.31 21.60 -10.90
CA ALA A 40 1.16 20.71 -10.74
C ALA A 40 1.58 19.28 -10.36
N TRP A 41 2.62 18.74 -11.03
CA TRP A 41 3.24 17.46 -10.67
C TRP A 41 3.79 17.50 -9.24
N GLY A 42 4.54 18.55 -8.88
CA GLY A 42 5.11 18.68 -7.54
C GLY A 42 4.07 18.75 -6.42
N VAL A 43 2.87 19.26 -6.67
CA VAL A 43 1.77 19.26 -5.70
C VAL A 43 1.12 17.87 -5.62
N VAL A 44 0.83 17.25 -6.76
CA VAL A 44 0.22 15.91 -6.82
C VAL A 44 1.13 14.85 -6.22
N ASP A 45 2.43 14.89 -6.51
CA ASP A 45 3.41 13.95 -5.95
C ASP A 45 3.43 14.03 -4.43
N ARG A 46 3.47 15.24 -3.86
CA ARG A 46 3.43 15.46 -2.41
C ARG A 46 2.11 15.02 -1.78
N ALA A 47 0.98 15.29 -2.42
CA ALA A 47 -0.32 14.82 -1.96
C ALA A 47 -0.41 13.28 -1.98
N SER A 48 0.16 12.65 -3.01
CA SER A 48 0.16 11.19 -3.21
C SER A 48 1.03 10.44 -2.19
N LEU A 49 1.95 11.13 -1.51
CA LEU A 49 2.67 10.55 -0.36
C LEU A 49 1.73 10.12 0.76
N LEU A 50 0.52 10.69 0.86
CA LEU A 50 -0.49 10.25 1.83
C LEU A 50 -0.85 8.77 1.65
N THR A 51 -0.97 8.32 0.40
CA THR A 51 -1.38 6.95 0.02
C THR A 51 -0.20 6.05 -0.37
N SER A 52 1.00 6.60 -0.53
CA SER A 52 2.19 5.85 -0.92
C SER A 52 2.51 4.72 0.07
N GLY A 53 2.68 3.50 -0.45
CA GLY A 53 2.96 2.30 0.35
C GLY A 53 1.80 1.83 1.24
N ARG A 54 0.59 2.35 1.03
CA ARG A 54 -0.61 1.99 1.80
C ARG A 54 -1.61 1.13 1.05
N PHE A 55 -1.44 0.95 -0.26
CA PHE A 55 -2.24 -0.02 -1.01
C PHE A 55 -1.55 -1.37 -1.04
N LEU A 56 -2.30 -2.44 -0.78
CA LEU A 56 -1.83 -3.79 -0.97
C LEU A 56 -1.82 -4.08 -2.47
N ASP A 57 -0.64 -4.36 -2.97
CA ASP A 57 -0.46 -4.67 -4.38
C ASP A 57 -0.80 -6.13 -4.65
N SER A 58 -1.88 -6.37 -5.41
CA SER A 58 -2.30 -7.69 -5.84
C SER A 58 -1.90 -7.99 -7.30
N ASN A 59 -0.90 -7.31 -7.87
CA ASN A 59 -0.38 -7.33 -9.26
C ASN A 59 -0.67 -8.54 -10.17
N TYR A 60 -0.77 -9.75 -9.63
CA TYR A 60 -1.06 -10.98 -10.38
C TYR A 60 -2.57 -11.24 -10.60
N LEU A 61 -3.46 -10.47 -9.97
CA LEU A 61 -4.91 -10.56 -10.11
C LEU A 61 -5.40 -9.49 -11.07
N SER A 62 -6.28 -9.88 -12.00
CA SER A 62 -6.91 -8.96 -12.96
C SER A 62 -8.43 -9.18 -12.99
N PRO A 63 -9.23 -8.20 -12.55
CA PRO A 63 -8.80 -6.93 -11.96
C PRO A 63 -8.22 -7.12 -10.55
N SER A 64 -7.26 -6.28 -10.18
CA SER A 64 -6.67 -6.28 -8.83
C SER A 64 -7.70 -5.90 -7.76
N ALA A 65 -7.49 -6.38 -6.53
CA ALA A 65 -8.28 -5.95 -5.39
C ALA A 65 -7.77 -4.59 -4.91
N SER A 66 -8.66 -3.63 -4.70
CA SER A 66 -8.33 -2.32 -4.14
C SER A 66 -8.41 -2.38 -2.62
N ILE A 67 -7.31 -2.79 -1.99
CA ILE A 67 -7.17 -2.88 -0.53
C ILE A 67 -6.24 -1.78 -0.04
N LEU A 68 -6.76 -0.89 0.80
CA LEU A 68 -6.06 0.20 1.46
C LEU A 68 -5.78 -0.20 2.91
N MET A 69 -4.55 0.00 3.36
CA MET A 69 -4.08 -0.24 4.71
C MET A 69 -3.43 1.02 5.27
N TRP A 70 -3.97 1.55 6.36
CA TRP A 70 -3.39 2.70 7.06
C TRP A 70 -3.49 2.51 8.56
N SER A 71 -2.91 3.41 9.34
CA SER A 71 -2.98 3.33 10.79
C SER A 71 -3.21 4.71 11.39
N ASP A 72 -3.94 4.79 12.48
CA ASP A 72 -3.89 5.93 13.41
C ASP A 72 -2.95 5.59 14.57
N ASP A 73 -3.02 6.33 15.68
CA ASP A 73 -2.16 6.08 16.85
C ASP A 73 -2.45 4.74 17.55
N THR A 74 -3.65 4.19 17.37
CA THR A 74 -4.16 3.02 18.09
C THR A 74 -4.26 1.79 17.21
N ASP A 75 -4.84 1.93 16.03
CA ASP A 75 -5.31 0.83 15.19
C ASP A 75 -4.68 0.87 13.79
N VAL A 76 -4.63 -0.31 13.18
CA VAL A 76 -4.48 -0.47 11.73
C VAL A 76 -5.88 -0.62 11.15
N HIS A 77 -6.17 0.15 10.11
CA HIS A 77 -7.40 0.10 9.34
C HIS A 77 -7.11 -0.54 7.99
N ILE A 78 -7.95 -1.49 7.62
CA ILE A 78 -7.94 -2.18 6.33
C ILE A 78 -9.28 -1.90 5.69
N GLU A 79 -9.27 -1.30 4.52
CA GLU A 79 -10.46 -0.94 3.76
C GLU A 79 -10.36 -1.53 2.37
N TRP A 80 -11.47 -1.99 1.83
CA TRP A 80 -11.53 -2.42 0.44
C TRP A 80 -12.77 -1.89 -0.24
N GLU A 81 -12.61 -1.57 -1.52
CA GLU A 81 -13.68 -1.13 -2.39
C GLU A 81 -13.39 -1.57 -3.82
N ASN A 82 -14.15 -2.54 -4.28
CA ASN A 82 -14.00 -3.22 -5.55
C ASN A 82 -15.22 -3.04 -6.46
N GLY A 83 -16.15 -2.12 -6.13
CA GLY A 83 -17.38 -1.92 -6.90
C GLY A 83 -17.17 -1.47 -8.35
N ASP A 84 -15.99 -0.93 -8.68
CA ASP A 84 -15.57 -0.54 -10.03
C ASP A 84 -14.80 -1.65 -10.78
N LYS A 85 -14.57 -2.80 -10.15
CA LYS A 85 -13.79 -3.91 -10.71
C LYS A 85 -14.70 -4.93 -11.38
N LEU A 86 -14.81 -4.85 -12.71
CA LEU A 86 -15.70 -5.70 -13.50
C LEU A 86 -14.94 -6.66 -14.44
N ILE A 87 -15.49 -7.86 -14.65
CA ILE A 87 -15.13 -8.79 -15.73
C ILE A 87 -16.40 -9.03 -16.54
N ASN A 88 -16.40 -8.69 -17.83
CA ASN A 88 -17.57 -8.85 -18.71
C ASN A 88 -18.87 -8.21 -18.17
N GLY A 89 -18.76 -7.10 -17.44
CA GLY A 89 -19.90 -6.40 -16.85
C GLY A 89 -20.37 -6.95 -15.49
N GLU A 90 -19.77 -8.03 -15.00
CA GLU A 90 -20.04 -8.60 -13.68
C GLU A 90 -18.96 -8.22 -12.68
N LEU A 91 -19.32 -8.13 -11.40
CA LEU A 91 -18.36 -7.84 -10.32
C LEU A 91 -17.30 -8.94 -10.22
N ALA A 92 -16.04 -8.55 -10.32
CA ALA A 92 -14.91 -9.47 -10.21
C ALA A 92 -14.72 -10.00 -8.78
N TRP A 93 -15.22 -9.26 -7.79
CA TRP A 93 -15.03 -9.55 -6.36
C TRP A 93 -16.37 -9.65 -5.65
N SER A 94 -16.57 -10.73 -4.90
CA SER A 94 -17.74 -10.88 -4.00
C SER A 94 -17.66 -9.95 -2.79
N ALA A 95 -16.44 -9.69 -2.29
CA ALA A 95 -16.17 -8.70 -1.28
C ALA A 95 -16.10 -7.30 -1.92
N VAL A 96 -17.26 -6.72 -2.21
CA VAL A 96 -17.36 -5.43 -2.89
C VAL A 96 -16.80 -4.30 -2.03
N ARG A 97 -17.31 -4.14 -0.81
CA ARG A 97 -16.88 -3.09 0.11
C ARG A 97 -16.74 -3.65 1.52
N GLY A 98 -15.78 -3.14 2.27
CA GLY A 98 -15.74 -3.37 3.70
C GLY A 98 -14.58 -2.70 4.38
N HIS A 99 -14.59 -2.84 5.70
CA HIS A 99 -13.61 -2.27 6.60
C HIS A 99 -13.34 -3.29 7.71
N PHE A 100 -12.09 -3.32 8.15
CA PHE A 100 -11.66 -4.04 9.34
C PHE A 100 -10.62 -3.18 10.07
N SER A 101 -10.64 -3.21 11.40
CA SER A 101 -9.57 -2.61 12.20
C SER A 101 -9.11 -3.56 13.29
N LEU A 102 -7.86 -3.40 13.68
CA LEU A 102 -7.24 -4.13 14.77
C LEU A 102 -6.15 -3.29 15.44
N PRO A 103 -5.88 -3.51 16.74
CA PRO A 103 -4.83 -2.79 17.44
C PRO A 103 -3.48 -2.98 16.77
N ARG A 104 -2.70 -1.90 16.68
CA ARG A 104 -1.38 -1.92 16.02
C ARG A 104 -0.43 -2.96 16.60
N ALA A 105 -0.44 -3.12 17.91
CA ALA A 105 0.38 -4.13 18.59
C ALA A 105 0.04 -5.55 18.12
N ILE A 106 -1.25 -5.85 17.93
CA ILE A 106 -1.71 -7.14 17.41
C ILE A 106 -1.29 -7.30 15.95
N PHE A 107 -1.52 -6.29 15.11
CA PHE A 107 -1.10 -6.34 13.70
C PHE A 107 0.40 -6.61 13.55
N VAL A 108 1.24 -5.86 14.28
CA VAL A 108 2.70 -6.05 14.24
C VAL A 108 3.09 -7.44 14.75
N GLY A 109 2.44 -7.92 15.82
CA GLY A 109 2.64 -9.27 16.33
C GLY A 109 2.34 -10.35 15.28
N GLU A 110 1.19 -10.23 14.60
CA GLU A 110 0.80 -11.16 13.54
C GLU A 110 1.73 -11.13 12.33
N VAL A 111 2.16 -9.94 11.89
CA VAL A 111 3.13 -9.83 10.78
C VAL A 111 4.46 -10.50 11.15
N ARG A 112 4.96 -10.30 12.38
CA ARG A 112 6.18 -10.96 12.86
C ARG A 112 6.02 -12.48 12.94
N ALA A 113 4.89 -12.94 13.45
CA ALA A 113 4.59 -14.37 13.57
C ALA A 113 4.44 -15.03 12.20
N PHE A 114 3.75 -14.38 11.26
CA PHE A 114 3.63 -14.84 9.87
C PHE A 114 5.01 -14.95 9.21
N HIS A 115 5.84 -13.90 9.35
CA HIS A 115 7.20 -13.88 8.82
C HIS A 115 8.06 -15.03 9.34
N SER A 116 8.06 -15.26 10.66
CA SER A 116 8.80 -16.39 11.27
C SER A 116 8.38 -17.72 10.66
N ARG A 117 7.07 -18.00 10.64
CA ARG A 117 6.52 -19.25 10.10
C ARG A 117 6.84 -19.42 8.61
N LEU A 118 6.76 -18.35 7.82
CA LEU A 118 7.07 -18.39 6.39
C LEU A 118 8.52 -18.81 6.18
N PHE A 119 9.47 -18.16 6.86
CA PHE A 119 10.89 -18.43 6.68
C PHE A 119 11.34 -19.75 7.30
N GLU A 120 10.72 -20.20 8.39
CA GLU A 120 10.91 -21.55 8.92
C GLU A 120 10.54 -22.60 7.87
N GLN A 121 9.35 -22.46 7.25
CA GLN A 121 8.90 -23.38 6.21
C GLN A 121 9.76 -23.31 4.95
N MET A 122 10.19 -22.11 4.53
CA MET A 122 11.09 -21.96 3.38
C MET A 122 12.45 -22.61 3.64
N THR A 123 13.01 -22.43 4.84
CA THR A 123 14.29 -23.06 5.23
C THR A 123 14.18 -24.57 5.19
N SER A 124 13.12 -25.13 5.78
CA SER A 124 12.88 -26.57 5.77
C SER A 124 12.77 -27.12 4.34
N ARG A 125 12.10 -26.41 3.43
CA ARG A 125 12.03 -26.81 2.01
C ARG A 125 13.40 -26.77 1.33
N ILE A 126 14.22 -25.75 1.61
CA ILE A 126 15.58 -25.64 1.07
C ILE A 126 16.44 -26.80 1.59
N GLU A 127 16.36 -27.12 2.88
CA GLU A 127 17.07 -28.25 3.48
C GLU A 127 16.70 -29.59 2.82
N GLN A 128 15.42 -29.81 2.53
CA GLN A 128 14.96 -30.98 1.78
C GLN A 128 15.57 -31.03 0.38
N VAL A 129 15.60 -29.90 -0.32
CA VAL A 129 16.21 -29.80 -1.65
C VAL A 129 17.71 -30.10 -1.59
N VAL A 130 18.43 -29.56 -0.61
CA VAL A 130 19.87 -29.83 -0.38
C VAL A 130 20.11 -31.32 -0.08
N ALA A 131 19.18 -31.96 0.63
CA ALA A 131 19.23 -33.40 0.91
C ALA A 131 18.86 -34.29 -0.29
N GLY A 132 18.59 -33.71 -1.47
CA GLY A 132 18.29 -34.45 -2.69
C GLY A 132 16.82 -34.84 -2.85
N ALA A 133 15.89 -34.09 -2.26
CA ALA A 133 14.45 -34.35 -2.41
C ALA A 133 13.91 -34.10 -3.83
N LEU A 134 14.71 -33.50 -4.72
CA LEU A 134 14.34 -33.25 -6.10
C LEU A 134 14.89 -34.32 -7.03
N ASN A 135 14.26 -34.45 -8.19
CA ASN A 135 14.75 -35.32 -9.25
C ASN A 135 16.19 -34.92 -9.63
N PRO A 136 17.13 -35.87 -9.72
CA PRO A 136 18.54 -35.62 -10.09
C PRO A 136 18.75 -34.85 -11.39
N ASP A 137 17.80 -34.89 -12.33
CA ASP A 137 17.88 -34.17 -13.60
C ASP A 137 17.60 -32.65 -13.44
N ILE A 138 17.01 -32.24 -12.30
CA ILE A 138 16.71 -30.85 -12.00
C ILE A 138 17.96 -30.18 -11.42
N HIS A 139 18.54 -29.27 -12.19
CA HIS A 139 19.68 -28.47 -11.78
C HIS A 139 19.23 -27.22 -11.03
N ILE A 140 19.72 -27.03 -9.81
CA ILE A 140 19.44 -25.85 -8.98
C ILE A 140 20.75 -25.28 -8.46
N ASP A 141 20.86 -23.96 -8.51
CA ASP A 141 21.89 -23.21 -7.80
C ASP A 141 21.57 -23.19 -6.31
N LEU A 142 22.03 -24.22 -5.59
CA LEU A 142 21.82 -24.33 -4.14
C LEU A 142 22.46 -23.18 -3.35
N PRO A 143 23.72 -22.77 -3.63
CA PRO A 143 24.29 -21.59 -2.99
C PRO A 143 23.46 -20.33 -3.19
N GLY A 144 23.00 -20.06 -4.43
CA GLY A 144 22.16 -18.91 -4.73
C GLY A 144 20.80 -18.97 -4.04
N LEU A 145 20.18 -20.15 -3.97
CA LEU A 145 18.89 -20.33 -3.28
C LEU A 145 18.99 -20.05 -1.78
N ILE A 146 20.04 -20.55 -1.12
CA ILE A 146 20.29 -20.33 0.31
C ILE A 146 20.52 -18.84 0.57
N ALA A 147 21.45 -18.22 -0.17
CA ALA A 147 21.77 -16.80 -0.02
C ALA A 147 20.55 -15.90 -0.25
N ALA A 148 19.73 -16.21 -1.26
CA ALA A 148 18.53 -15.44 -1.55
C ALA A 148 17.41 -15.61 -0.49
N ASN A 149 17.39 -16.72 0.23
CA ASN A 149 16.47 -16.92 1.36
C ASN A 149 16.94 -16.15 2.60
N GLU A 150 18.24 -16.17 2.89
CA GLU A 150 18.84 -15.38 3.98
C GLU A 150 18.68 -13.88 3.74
N GLN A 151 19.00 -13.40 2.54
CA GLN A 151 18.83 -12.00 2.17
C GLN A 151 17.39 -11.53 2.38
N ARG A 152 16.39 -12.27 1.90
CA ARG A 152 14.99 -11.89 2.05
C ARG A 152 14.53 -11.90 3.51
N ARG A 153 15.05 -12.81 4.33
CA ARG A 153 14.78 -12.84 5.78
C ARG A 153 15.29 -11.56 6.44
N ASP A 154 16.50 -11.14 6.11
CA ASP A 154 17.13 -9.95 6.67
C ASP A 154 16.43 -8.67 6.21
N GLU A 155 16.11 -8.56 4.92
CA GLU A 155 15.37 -7.42 4.36
C GLU A 155 14.00 -7.24 5.04
N ALA A 156 13.29 -8.33 5.26
CA ALA A 156 11.98 -8.28 5.91
C ALA A 156 12.08 -7.96 7.41
N ALA A 157 13.13 -8.42 8.11
CA ALA A 157 13.41 -8.00 9.48
C ALA A 157 13.68 -6.49 9.56
N GLN A 158 14.51 -5.95 8.65
CA GLN A 158 14.81 -4.53 8.56
C GLN A 158 13.55 -3.69 8.22
N ALA A 159 12.70 -4.18 7.33
CA ALA A 159 11.46 -3.50 6.95
C ALA A 159 10.50 -3.32 8.15
N LEU A 160 10.49 -4.26 9.10
CA LEU A 160 9.69 -4.17 10.33
C LEU A 160 10.23 -3.18 11.36
N GLU A 161 11.51 -2.83 11.26
CA GLU A 161 12.17 -1.86 12.14
C GLU A 161 12.19 -0.45 11.54
N LYS A 162 12.07 -0.35 10.22
CA LYS A 162 12.03 0.93 9.51
C LYS A 162 10.88 1.78 10.03
N ARG A 163 11.22 2.98 10.52
CA ARG A 163 10.25 4.02 10.87
C ARG A 163 10.08 4.92 9.66
N PRO A 164 8.91 4.95 9.00
CA PRO A 164 8.64 5.96 8.00
C PRO A 164 8.69 7.34 8.67
N GLN A 165 9.17 8.32 7.93
CA GLN A 165 9.16 9.72 8.32
C GLN A 165 8.53 10.51 7.18
N ALA A 166 7.20 10.50 7.13
CA ALA A 166 6.47 11.34 6.22
C ALA A 166 6.56 12.80 6.69
N SER A 167 6.87 13.71 5.76
CA SER A 167 6.75 15.15 5.98
C SER A 167 5.27 15.55 6.01
N TRP A 168 4.57 15.26 7.11
CA TRP A 168 3.12 15.51 7.23
C TRP A 168 2.72 16.95 6.92
N ASP A 169 3.58 17.92 7.20
CA ASP A 169 3.34 19.32 6.88
C ASP A 169 3.36 19.60 5.37
N GLU A 170 4.27 18.98 4.62
CA GLU A 170 4.34 19.09 3.16
C GLU A 170 3.13 18.41 2.50
N ILE A 171 2.75 17.23 3.01
CA ILE A 171 1.55 16.52 2.57
C ILE A 171 0.32 17.39 2.82
N ARG A 172 0.18 17.93 4.03
CA ARG A 172 -0.94 18.81 4.41
C ARG A 172 -1.01 20.05 3.51
N ALA A 173 0.13 20.71 3.26
CA ALA A 173 0.18 21.89 2.39
C ALA A 173 -0.30 21.56 0.97
N ALA A 174 0.16 20.45 0.39
CA ALA A 174 -0.26 20.02 -0.94
C ALA A 174 -1.76 19.68 -1.01
N LEU A 175 -2.29 18.96 -0.03
CA LEU A 175 -3.72 18.66 0.08
C LEU A 175 -4.55 19.95 0.20
N LEU A 176 -4.07 20.94 0.96
CA LEU A 176 -4.75 22.22 1.09
C LEU A 176 -4.78 22.98 -0.23
N THR A 177 -3.67 23.03 -0.98
CA THR A 177 -3.59 23.65 -2.31
C THR A 177 -4.68 23.11 -3.23
N ILE A 178 -4.74 21.78 -3.42
CA ILE A 178 -5.75 21.12 -4.26
C ILE A 178 -7.18 21.41 -3.77
N SER A 179 -7.42 21.35 -2.46
CA SER A 179 -8.76 21.57 -1.87
C SER A 179 -9.25 23.01 -1.93
N SER A 180 -8.33 23.97 -2.08
CA SER A 180 -8.66 25.41 -2.12
C SER A 180 -9.09 25.85 -3.52
N ASP A 181 -8.50 25.28 -4.57
CA ASP A 181 -8.82 25.58 -5.98
C ASP A 181 -10.09 24.87 -6.48
N THR A 182 -10.56 23.87 -5.75
CA THR A 182 -11.78 23.10 -6.06
C THR A 182 -13.03 23.58 -5.35
N ARG A 183 -12.94 24.59 -4.47
CA ARG A 183 -14.14 25.29 -3.98
C ARG A 183 -14.69 26.15 -5.10
N PRO A 184 -15.93 25.92 -5.59
CA PRO A 184 -16.56 26.86 -6.50
C PRO A 184 -16.62 28.22 -5.80
N GLY A 185 -16.29 29.28 -6.53
CA GLY A 185 -16.28 30.64 -6.00
C GLY A 185 -17.51 30.92 -5.15
N ALA A 186 -17.30 31.25 -3.88
CA ALA A 186 -18.24 32.07 -3.15
C ALA A 186 -18.14 33.49 -3.73
N MET A 187 -18.73 33.70 -4.91
CA MET A 187 -19.15 34.99 -5.45
C MET A 187 -20.16 34.75 -6.58
#